data_AF-A0A090KQG8-F1
#
_entry.id   AF-A0A090KQG8-F1
#
_cell.length_a   1.000
_cell.length_b   1.000
_cell.length_c   1.000
_cell.angle_alpha   90.00
_cell.angle_beta   90.00
_cell.angle_gamma   90.00
#
_symmetry.space_group_name_H-M   'P 1'
#
loop_
_entity.id
_entity.type
_entity.pdbx_description
1 polymer ?
#
loop_
_entity_poly.entity_id
_entity_poly.type
_entity_poly.pdbx_seq_one_letter_code
_entity_poly.pdbx_strand_id
1 'polypeptide(L)'
;MLRRFDCVLESTKEEVLTSSEKFKHLNEDAREPILNRIAKQNFHNISQYDFSKLLSDADNIADNLRDYINGFSKTARDIMENFEFDRQIDKLDSNNLLYLTIKRFSELDLHPDVVSNVEMGYIFEELIRRFSEHAEAGDHYTPREVIRLMVNLLFLDDDDILTKHGVTQSLYDCAAGTGGMGSVASEYLEKLNPTADLKFFAQEINPESYAICKADTLIKGGDAKNIKLGNTLFNDQFPSEKFDYLITNPPYGVDWKSYEKPIKTEHETLGFAGRFGPGTPCTSDGQLLFLLHLISKMKPVTEENPNGSRLAIIMNGSPLFTGDAGSGESEIRRYVLENDLVEGIVALPNDLFYNIGIATYIWILTNNKAAHRRG
;
A
#
# COMPACT_ATOMS: atom_id res chain seq x y z
N MET A 1 -10.96 9.79 -7.46
CA MET A 1 -9.53 10.10 -7.66
C MET A 1 -9.30 11.34 -8.50
N LEU A 2 -9.70 11.36 -9.79
CA LEU A 2 -9.47 12.50 -10.70
C LEU A 2 -9.83 13.86 -10.09
N ARG A 3 -11.01 13.98 -9.46
CA ARG A 3 -11.41 15.22 -8.78
C ARG A 3 -10.47 15.66 -7.66
N ARG A 4 -9.90 14.73 -6.90
CA ARG A 4 -8.93 15.07 -5.83
C ARG A 4 -7.63 15.61 -6.42
N PHE A 5 -7.16 15.03 -7.52
CA PHE A 5 -6.01 15.55 -8.29
C PHE A 5 -6.30 16.94 -8.86
N ASP A 6 -7.52 17.16 -9.33
CA ASP A 6 -7.97 18.46 -9.82
C ASP A 6 -7.92 19.54 -8.74
N CYS A 7 -8.52 19.27 -7.56
CA CYS A 7 -8.54 20.19 -6.43
C CYS A 7 -7.12 20.62 -6.00
N VAL A 8 -6.18 19.68 -5.86
CA VAL A 8 -4.82 20.01 -5.39
C VAL A 8 -3.99 20.78 -6.42
N LEU A 9 -4.36 20.73 -7.70
CA LEU A 9 -3.69 21.47 -8.77
C LEU A 9 -4.38 22.80 -9.09
N GLU A 10 -5.62 23.01 -8.64
CA GLU A 10 -6.47 24.15 -9.00
C GLU A 10 -5.76 25.50 -8.84
N SER A 11 -5.12 25.72 -7.68
CA SER A 11 -4.43 26.99 -7.37
C SER A 11 -3.19 27.27 -8.24
N THR A 12 -2.64 26.26 -8.92
CA THR A 12 -1.40 26.37 -9.73
C THR A 12 -1.62 26.14 -11.22
N LYS A 13 -2.84 25.79 -11.64
CA LYS A 13 -3.18 25.37 -13.00
C LYS A 13 -2.68 26.35 -14.07
N GLU A 14 -3.02 27.62 -13.97
CA GLU A 14 -2.66 28.65 -14.96
C GLU A 14 -1.15 28.89 -15.05
N GLU A 15 -0.45 28.82 -13.91
CA GLU A 15 1.02 28.97 -13.86
C GLU A 15 1.73 27.77 -14.50
N VAL A 16 1.23 26.56 -14.26
CA VAL A 16 1.71 25.32 -14.89
C VAL A 16 1.49 25.37 -16.40
N LEU A 17 0.32 25.78 -16.88
CA LEU A 17 0.03 25.89 -18.31
C LEU A 17 0.95 26.90 -19.01
N THR A 18 1.09 28.10 -18.43
CA THR A 18 1.99 29.14 -18.94
C THR A 18 3.44 28.65 -19.01
N SER A 19 3.88 27.94 -17.96
CA SER A 19 5.23 27.42 -17.88
C SER A 19 5.46 26.22 -18.80
N SER A 20 4.46 25.37 -18.99
CA SER A 20 4.51 24.25 -19.93
C SER A 20 4.78 24.73 -21.36
N GLU A 21 4.14 25.82 -21.79
CA GLU A 21 4.40 26.46 -23.07
C GLU A 21 5.81 27.08 -23.15
N LYS A 22 6.24 27.76 -22.09
CA LYS A 22 7.59 28.34 -22.01
C LYS A 22 8.68 27.28 -22.15
N PHE A 23 8.47 26.11 -21.56
CA PHE A 23 9.44 25.02 -21.52
C PHE A 23 9.16 23.89 -22.53
N LYS A 24 8.29 24.09 -23.52
CA LYS A 24 7.93 23.07 -24.52
C LYS A 24 9.09 22.55 -25.38
N HIS A 25 10.19 23.29 -25.42
CA HIS A 25 11.41 22.91 -26.13
C HIS A 25 12.24 21.86 -25.36
N LEU A 26 11.98 21.68 -24.06
CA LEU A 26 12.58 20.63 -23.25
C LEU A 26 11.84 19.31 -23.49
N ASN A 27 12.56 18.20 -23.38
CA ASN A 27 11.92 16.89 -23.33
C ASN A 27 11.13 16.72 -22.02
N GLU A 28 10.25 15.71 -21.99
CA GLU A 28 9.37 15.47 -20.85
C GLU A 28 10.16 15.29 -19.54
N ASP A 29 11.18 14.43 -19.52
CA ASP A 29 11.98 14.12 -18.33
C ASP A 29 12.67 15.36 -17.71
N ALA A 30 13.11 16.32 -18.54
CA ALA A 30 13.69 17.57 -18.05
C ALA A 30 12.63 18.60 -17.64
N ARG A 31 11.45 18.55 -18.25
CA ARG A 31 10.34 19.48 -18.00
C ARG A 31 9.56 19.13 -16.74
N GLU A 32 9.34 17.84 -16.45
CA GLU A 32 8.51 17.40 -15.31
C GLU A 32 8.96 17.98 -13.95
N PRO A 33 10.26 17.93 -13.57
CA PRO A 33 10.69 18.44 -12.27
C PRO A 33 10.45 19.94 -12.12
N ILE A 34 10.49 20.70 -13.23
CA ILE A 34 10.21 22.13 -13.26
C ILE A 34 8.72 22.36 -13.02
N LEU A 35 7.86 21.67 -13.78
CA LEU A 35 6.41 21.82 -13.67
C LEU A 35 5.87 21.33 -12.32
N ASN A 36 6.42 20.24 -11.78
CA ASN A 36 6.10 19.74 -10.44
C ASN A 36 6.40 20.79 -9.35
N ARG A 37 7.56 21.46 -9.44
CA ARG A 37 7.92 22.53 -8.50
C ARG A 37 6.92 23.70 -8.55
N ILE A 38 6.45 24.05 -9.75
CA ILE A 38 5.46 25.10 -9.96
C ILE A 38 4.09 24.66 -9.43
N ALA A 39 3.71 23.42 -9.70
CA ALA A 39 2.48 22.80 -9.17
C ALA A 39 2.50 22.64 -7.65
N LYS A 40 3.67 22.79 -7.00
CA LYS A 40 3.89 22.51 -5.57
C LYS A 40 3.47 21.09 -5.19
N GLN A 41 3.60 20.17 -6.14
CA GLN A 41 3.20 18.78 -6.04
C GLN A 41 4.25 17.91 -6.75
N ASN A 42 4.31 16.63 -6.40
CA ASN A 42 5.18 15.67 -7.11
C ASN A 42 4.61 15.24 -8.48
N PHE A 43 3.60 15.94 -8.97
CA PHE A 43 2.94 15.76 -10.26
C PHE A 43 2.34 17.08 -10.75
N HIS A 44 1.90 17.11 -12.00
CA HIS A 44 1.23 18.26 -12.60
C HIS A 44 0.26 17.79 -13.69
N ASN A 45 -0.53 18.72 -14.24
CA ASN A 45 -1.40 18.48 -15.39
C ASN A 45 -1.31 19.63 -16.40
N ILE A 46 -1.02 19.31 -17.67
CA ILE A 46 -0.86 20.27 -18.77
C ILE A 46 -2.06 20.36 -19.72
N SER A 47 -3.15 19.62 -19.47
CA SER A 47 -4.37 19.76 -20.26
C SER A 47 -4.99 21.13 -20.07
N GLN A 48 -5.58 21.69 -21.13
CA GLN A 48 -6.31 22.95 -21.03
C GLN A 48 -7.61 22.81 -20.21
N TYR A 49 -8.07 21.56 -20.01
CA TYR A 49 -9.26 21.25 -19.25
C TYR A 49 -8.98 21.15 -17.74
N ASP A 50 -10.01 21.47 -16.99
CA ASP A 50 -10.23 21.21 -15.56
C ASP A 50 -11.71 20.78 -15.42
N PHE A 51 -12.16 20.36 -14.24
CA PHE A 51 -13.54 19.88 -14.10
C PHE A 51 -14.60 20.92 -14.47
N SER A 52 -14.31 22.21 -14.34
CA SER A 52 -15.24 23.28 -14.74
C SER A 52 -15.31 23.43 -16.26
N LYS A 53 -14.14 23.41 -16.93
CA LYS A 53 -14.05 23.50 -18.40
C LYS A 53 -14.59 22.26 -19.10
N LEU A 54 -14.44 21.06 -18.51
CA LEU A 54 -15.04 19.83 -19.04
C LEU A 54 -16.56 19.94 -19.21
N LEU A 55 -17.23 20.67 -18.30
CA LEU A 55 -18.69 20.86 -18.33
C LEU A 55 -19.15 21.95 -19.31
N SER A 56 -18.22 22.74 -19.86
CA SER A 56 -18.52 23.84 -20.78
C SER A 56 -18.71 23.37 -22.23
N ASP A 57 -18.21 22.18 -22.57
CA ASP A 57 -18.35 21.55 -23.89
C ASP A 57 -18.87 20.12 -23.74
N ALA A 58 -20.18 20.03 -23.47
CA ALA A 58 -20.85 18.77 -23.16
C ALA A 58 -20.85 17.78 -24.33
N ASP A 59 -20.87 18.27 -25.58
CA ASP A 59 -20.94 17.43 -26.78
C ASP A 59 -19.65 16.64 -27.02
N ASN A 60 -18.50 17.12 -26.53
CA ASN A 60 -17.20 16.46 -26.66
C ASN A 60 -16.60 16.02 -25.31
N ILE A 61 -17.44 15.86 -24.28
CA ILE A 61 -16.96 15.64 -22.91
C ILE A 61 -16.10 14.38 -22.74
N ALA A 62 -16.36 13.34 -23.53
CA ALA A 62 -15.55 12.12 -23.53
C ALA A 62 -14.12 12.39 -24.02
N ASP A 63 -13.96 13.06 -25.15
CA ASP A 63 -12.65 13.40 -25.72
C ASP A 63 -11.92 14.42 -24.84
N ASN A 64 -12.64 15.39 -24.28
CA ASN A 64 -12.09 16.40 -23.38
C ASN A 64 -11.60 15.75 -22.06
N LEU A 65 -12.31 14.76 -21.52
CA LEU A 65 -11.86 14.04 -20.33
C LEU A 65 -10.63 13.16 -20.63
N ARG A 66 -10.55 12.56 -21.82
CA ARG A 66 -9.35 11.83 -22.25
C ARG A 66 -8.13 12.76 -22.37
N ASP A 67 -8.30 13.94 -22.95
CA ASP A 67 -7.24 14.97 -22.98
C ASP A 67 -6.81 15.35 -21.57
N TYR A 68 -7.79 15.57 -20.67
CA TYR A 68 -7.51 15.85 -19.25
C TYR A 68 -6.65 14.77 -18.60
N ILE A 69 -7.00 13.50 -18.77
CA ILE A 69 -6.26 12.35 -18.21
C ILE A 69 -4.86 12.26 -18.84
N ASN A 70 -4.74 12.41 -20.16
CA ASN A 70 -3.46 12.36 -20.87
C ASN A 70 -2.54 13.56 -20.55
N GLY A 71 -3.12 14.67 -20.08
CA GLY A 71 -2.39 15.85 -19.64
C GLY A 71 -1.62 15.68 -18.33
N PHE A 72 -1.82 14.61 -17.56
CA PHE A 72 -1.07 14.37 -16.33
C PHE A 72 0.41 14.06 -16.59
N SER A 73 1.28 14.34 -15.61
CA SER A 73 2.67 13.87 -15.61
C SER A 73 2.76 12.35 -15.63
N LYS A 74 3.91 11.79 -16.02
CA LYS A 74 4.15 10.36 -16.18
C LYS A 74 3.78 9.55 -14.93
N THR A 75 4.19 10.00 -13.75
CA THR A 75 3.85 9.33 -12.49
C THR A 75 2.34 9.31 -12.22
N ALA A 76 1.63 10.40 -12.53
CA ALA A 76 0.20 10.47 -12.37
C ALA A 76 -0.55 9.68 -13.47
N ARG A 77 -0.06 9.64 -14.71
CA ARG A 77 -0.62 8.80 -15.77
C ARG A 77 -0.48 7.31 -15.48
N ASP A 78 0.67 6.87 -14.97
CA ASP A 78 0.86 5.48 -14.52
C ASP A 78 -0.21 5.07 -13.50
N ILE A 79 -0.56 5.96 -12.56
CA ILE A 79 -1.67 5.74 -11.64
C ILE A 79 -3.01 5.61 -12.41
N MET A 80 -3.31 6.53 -13.34
CA MET A 80 -4.58 6.53 -14.07
C MET A 80 -4.77 5.31 -14.97
N GLU A 81 -3.70 4.80 -15.58
CA GLU A 81 -3.73 3.64 -16.48
C GLU A 81 -4.27 2.36 -15.80
N ASN A 82 -4.10 2.25 -14.49
CA ASN A 82 -4.56 1.10 -13.71
C ASN A 82 -6.08 1.08 -13.44
N PHE A 83 -6.83 2.12 -13.84
CA PHE A 83 -8.29 2.21 -13.64
C PHE A 83 -9.12 1.93 -14.91
N GLU A 84 -8.47 1.64 -16.04
CA GLU A 84 -9.15 1.44 -17.34
C GLU A 84 -10.12 2.59 -17.69
N PHE A 85 -9.73 3.85 -17.44
CA PHE A 85 -10.64 5.01 -17.57
C PHE A 85 -11.30 5.09 -18.95
N ASP A 86 -10.60 4.79 -20.04
CA ASP A 86 -11.18 4.82 -21.39
C ASP A 86 -12.44 3.96 -21.52
N ARG A 87 -12.41 2.75 -20.96
CA ARG A 87 -13.54 1.82 -20.96
C ARG A 87 -14.69 2.35 -20.12
N GLN A 88 -14.39 2.98 -18.98
CA GLN A 88 -15.42 3.58 -18.12
C GLN A 88 -16.04 4.82 -18.77
N ILE A 89 -15.24 5.62 -19.46
CA ILE A 89 -15.67 6.78 -20.25
C ILE A 89 -16.65 6.32 -21.34
N ASP A 90 -16.28 5.35 -22.18
CA ASP A 90 -17.16 4.82 -23.23
C ASP A 90 -18.49 4.29 -22.68
N LYS A 91 -18.42 3.56 -21.55
CA LYS A 91 -19.61 3.01 -20.90
C LYS A 91 -20.52 4.12 -20.38
N LEU A 92 -19.99 5.13 -19.70
CA LEU A 92 -20.79 6.23 -19.16
C LEU A 92 -21.35 7.12 -20.28
N ASP A 93 -20.56 7.37 -21.32
CA ASP A 93 -20.93 8.24 -22.45
C ASP A 93 -22.06 7.63 -23.27
N SER A 94 -21.93 6.35 -23.66
CA SER A 94 -22.97 5.61 -24.38
C SER A 94 -24.31 5.49 -23.63
N ASN A 95 -24.29 5.68 -22.31
CA ASN A 95 -25.48 5.68 -21.45
C ASN A 95 -25.97 7.10 -21.09
N ASN A 96 -25.39 8.16 -21.66
CA ASN A 96 -25.68 9.56 -21.34
C ASN A 96 -25.49 9.90 -19.85
N LEU A 97 -24.55 9.23 -19.18
CA LEU A 97 -24.26 9.40 -17.76
C LEU A 97 -22.94 10.13 -17.50
N LEU A 98 -22.06 10.26 -18.50
CA LEU A 98 -20.71 10.82 -18.31
C LEU A 98 -20.76 12.27 -17.80
N TYR A 99 -21.49 13.15 -18.51
CA TYR A 99 -21.67 14.55 -18.09
C TYR A 99 -22.26 14.66 -16.68
N LEU A 100 -23.31 13.89 -16.38
CA LEU A 100 -23.96 13.91 -15.07
C LEU A 100 -22.99 13.49 -13.97
N THR A 101 -22.16 12.48 -14.23
CA THR A 101 -21.16 11.98 -13.29
C THR A 101 -20.08 13.03 -13.03
N ILE A 102 -19.49 13.59 -14.08
CA ILE A 102 -18.46 14.64 -13.96
C ILE A 102 -19.03 15.85 -13.22
N LYS A 103 -20.26 16.26 -13.54
CA LYS A 103 -20.95 17.36 -12.86
C LYS A 103 -21.06 17.10 -11.36
N ARG A 104 -21.54 15.91 -10.95
CA ARG A 104 -21.63 15.56 -9.53
C ARG A 104 -20.29 15.59 -8.81
N PHE A 105 -19.21 15.13 -9.45
CA PHE A 105 -17.87 15.23 -8.85
C PHE A 105 -17.33 16.66 -8.82
N SER A 106 -17.65 17.51 -9.81
CA SER A 106 -17.23 18.92 -9.83
C SER A 106 -17.82 19.72 -8.67
N GLU A 107 -19.00 19.32 -8.18
CA GLU A 107 -19.70 19.95 -7.04
C GLU A 107 -19.01 19.63 -5.69
N LEU A 108 -18.08 18.67 -5.66
CA LEU A 108 -17.37 18.26 -4.45
C LEU A 108 -16.01 18.94 -4.35
N ASP A 109 -15.72 19.51 -3.18
CA ASP A 109 -14.38 19.90 -2.80
C ASP A 109 -13.70 18.73 -2.08
N LEU A 110 -12.72 18.14 -2.76
CA LEU A 110 -11.93 17.02 -2.23
C LEU A 110 -10.49 17.44 -1.93
N HIS A 111 -10.20 18.75 -1.82
CA HIS A 111 -8.89 19.24 -1.40
C HIS A 111 -8.53 18.70 0.00
N PRO A 112 -7.26 18.33 0.27
CA PRO A 112 -6.82 17.85 1.59
C PRO A 112 -7.16 18.78 2.77
N ASP A 113 -7.32 20.09 2.51
CA ASP A 113 -7.71 21.08 3.53
C ASP A 113 -9.19 21.00 3.93
N VAL A 114 -10.04 20.41 3.09
CA VAL A 114 -11.49 20.23 3.33
C VAL A 114 -11.84 18.79 3.65
N VAL A 115 -11.25 17.85 2.90
CA VAL A 115 -11.36 16.41 3.12
C VAL A 115 -9.95 15.87 3.32
N SER A 116 -9.59 15.69 4.60
CA SER A 116 -8.28 15.17 4.99
C SER A 116 -7.98 13.83 4.32
N ASN A 117 -6.70 13.44 4.25
CA ASN A 117 -6.35 12.12 3.69
C ASN A 117 -6.97 10.96 4.50
N VAL A 118 -7.18 11.16 5.80
CA VAL A 118 -7.86 10.20 6.67
C VAL A 118 -9.32 10.05 6.27
N GLU A 119 -10.06 11.16 6.15
CA GLU A 119 -11.45 11.15 5.70
C GLU A 119 -11.61 10.62 4.29
N MET A 120 -10.68 10.96 3.39
CA MET A 120 -10.69 10.43 2.03
C MET A 120 -10.53 8.91 2.02
N GLY A 121 -9.63 8.38 2.85
CA GLY A 121 -9.49 6.95 3.04
C GLY A 121 -10.77 6.31 3.55
N TYR A 122 -11.43 6.88 4.57
CA TYR A 122 -12.75 6.40 5.03
C TYR A 122 -13.83 6.44 3.94
N ILE A 123 -13.86 7.48 3.11
CA ILE A 123 -14.78 7.57 1.97
C ILE A 123 -14.52 6.45 0.96
N PHE A 124 -13.25 6.22 0.58
CA PHE A 124 -12.89 5.14 -0.33
C PHE A 124 -13.24 3.77 0.25
N GLU A 125 -12.95 3.55 1.53
CA GLU A 125 -13.29 2.32 2.25
C GLU A 125 -14.80 2.08 2.25
N GLU A 126 -15.60 3.11 2.53
CA GLU A 126 -17.06 3.00 2.53
C GLU A 126 -17.63 2.78 1.12
N LEU A 127 -17.03 3.40 0.09
CA LEU A 127 -17.41 3.13 -1.31
C LEU A 127 -17.13 1.68 -1.66
N ILE A 128 -15.91 1.19 -1.40
CA ILE A 128 -15.56 -0.22 -1.61
C ILE A 128 -16.51 -1.10 -0.81
N ARG A 129 -16.73 -0.85 0.48
CA ARG A 129 -17.65 -1.65 1.32
C ARG A 129 -19.04 -1.77 0.71
N ARG A 130 -19.62 -0.65 0.22
CA ARG A 130 -20.95 -0.66 -0.43
C ARG A 130 -20.98 -1.45 -1.74
N PHE A 131 -19.89 -1.46 -2.50
CA PHE A 131 -19.80 -2.20 -3.75
C PHE A 131 -19.31 -3.65 -3.57
N SER A 132 -18.62 -3.94 -2.46
CA SER A 132 -18.07 -5.24 -2.06
C SER A 132 -18.98 -6.04 -1.13
N GLU A 133 -20.16 -5.53 -0.74
CA GLU A 133 -21.23 -6.36 -0.14
C GLU A 133 -21.60 -7.57 -1.03
N HIS A 134 -21.15 -7.60 -2.29
CA HIS A 134 -21.32 -8.69 -3.24
C HIS A 134 -19.99 -9.39 -3.64
N ALA A 135 -18.85 -9.05 -3.04
CA ALA A 135 -17.53 -9.59 -3.39
C ALA A 135 -17.12 -10.78 -2.49
N GLU A 136 -16.39 -11.74 -3.07
CA GLU A 136 -15.89 -12.94 -2.36
C GLU A 136 -14.74 -12.62 -1.39
N ALA A 137 -14.49 -13.58 -0.49
CA ALA A 137 -13.84 -13.40 0.80
C ALA A 137 -12.30 -13.13 0.80
N GLY A 138 -11.75 -12.54 -0.26
CA GLY A 138 -10.30 -12.38 -0.47
C GLY A 138 -9.79 -10.94 -0.42
N ASP A 139 -10.60 -9.96 -0.84
CA ASP A 139 -10.20 -8.55 -0.94
C ASP A 139 -10.73 -7.74 0.25
N HIS A 140 -10.43 -8.20 1.47
CA HIS A 140 -10.98 -7.58 2.68
C HIS A 140 -10.13 -6.41 3.17
N TYR A 141 -10.81 -5.28 3.35
CA TYR A 141 -10.26 -4.13 4.03
C TYR A 141 -9.96 -4.45 5.50
N THR A 142 -8.79 -4.02 5.99
CA THR A 142 -8.42 -4.14 7.41
C THR A 142 -9.05 -2.97 8.17
N PRO A 143 -9.98 -3.20 9.12
CA PRO A 143 -10.61 -2.10 9.85
C PRO A 143 -9.56 -1.19 10.52
N ARG A 144 -9.79 0.13 10.50
CA ARG A 144 -8.79 1.09 11.00
C ARG A 144 -8.43 0.90 12.45
N GLU A 145 -9.36 0.44 13.27
CA GLU A 145 -9.15 0.12 14.67
C GLU A 145 -8.12 -1.02 14.82
N VAL A 146 -8.17 -2.03 13.94
CA VAL A 146 -7.19 -3.11 13.89
C VAL A 146 -5.84 -2.59 13.41
N ILE A 147 -5.82 -1.76 12.37
CA ILE A 147 -4.58 -1.16 11.88
C ILE A 147 -3.92 -0.34 13.00
N ARG A 148 -4.69 0.50 13.71
CA ARG A 148 -4.19 1.26 14.86
C ARG A 148 -3.63 0.33 15.94
N LEU A 149 -4.32 -0.75 16.27
CA LEU A 149 -3.81 -1.73 17.23
C LEU A 149 -2.48 -2.33 16.77
N MET A 150 -2.37 -2.76 15.51
CA MET A 150 -1.12 -3.28 14.95
C MET A 150 0.02 -2.27 15.01
N VAL A 151 -0.24 -1.00 14.63
CA VAL A 151 0.75 0.08 14.68
C VAL A 151 1.23 0.34 16.12
N ASN A 152 0.30 0.38 17.09
CA ASN A 152 0.67 0.55 18.50
C ASN A 152 1.53 -0.62 19.00
N LEU A 153 1.18 -1.87 18.66
CA LEU A 153 1.97 -3.06 19.03
C LEU A 153 3.34 -3.08 18.35
N LEU A 154 3.40 -2.66 17.09
CA LEU A 154 4.61 -2.61 16.29
C LEU A 154 5.62 -1.61 16.87
N PHE A 155 5.15 -0.47 17.38
CA PHE A 155 5.98 0.60 17.93
C PHE A 155 6.16 0.58 19.46
N LEU A 156 5.49 -0.34 20.17
CA LEU A 156 5.35 -0.34 21.64
C LEU A 156 6.65 -0.16 22.45
N ASP A 157 7.77 -0.72 21.97
CA ASP A 157 9.06 -0.71 22.70
C ASP A 157 10.11 0.20 22.05
N ASP A 158 9.74 0.97 21.02
CA ASP A 158 10.66 1.74 20.19
C ASP A 158 10.53 3.27 20.38
N ASP A 159 9.88 3.73 21.45
CA ASP A 159 9.70 5.17 21.75
C ASP A 159 11.04 5.93 21.73
N ASP A 160 12.11 5.36 22.29
CA ASP A 160 13.46 5.96 22.29
C ASP A 160 14.04 6.13 20.88
N ILE A 161 13.61 5.32 19.92
CA ILE A 161 14.02 5.41 18.52
C ILE A 161 13.13 6.44 17.81
N LEU A 162 11.82 6.30 17.96
CA LEU A 162 10.81 7.06 17.23
C LEU A 162 10.71 8.52 17.68
N THR A 163 11.12 8.84 18.91
CA THR A 163 11.14 10.23 19.45
C THR A 163 12.44 10.98 19.17
N LYS A 164 13.46 10.35 18.56
CA LYS A 164 14.69 11.03 18.16
C LYS A 164 14.39 12.09 17.10
N HIS A 165 14.91 13.29 17.31
CA HIS A 165 14.72 14.41 16.39
C HIS A 165 15.27 14.06 14.99
N GLY A 166 14.45 14.23 13.96
CA GLY A 166 14.87 13.98 12.57
C GLY A 166 15.11 12.51 12.23
N VAL A 167 14.60 11.57 13.03
CA VAL A 167 14.77 10.14 12.75
C VAL A 167 14.05 9.75 11.47
N THR A 168 14.71 8.94 10.64
CA THR A 168 14.09 8.32 9.47
C THR A 168 13.95 6.83 9.70
N GLN A 169 12.74 6.31 9.55
CA GLN A 169 12.44 4.88 9.65
C GLN A 169 11.78 4.39 8.37
N SER A 170 11.92 3.10 8.08
CA SER A 170 11.28 2.47 6.93
C SER A 170 10.19 1.50 7.36
N LEU A 171 9.03 1.59 6.71
CA LEU A 171 7.88 0.71 6.91
C LEU A 171 7.56 -0.01 5.61
N TYR A 172 7.40 -1.34 5.66
CA TYR A 172 7.04 -2.15 4.50
C TYR A 172 5.76 -2.95 4.69
N ASP A 173 4.86 -2.86 3.71
CA ASP A 173 3.67 -3.69 3.57
C ASP A 173 3.70 -4.49 2.26
N CYS A 174 3.72 -5.81 2.37
CA CYS A 174 3.87 -6.71 1.23
C CYS A 174 2.54 -7.12 0.57
N ALA A 175 1.40 -6.69 1.13
CA ALA A 175 0.07 -6.88 0.58
C ALA A 175 -0.77 -5.64 0.92
N ALA A 176 -0.34 -4.51 0.35
CA ALA A 176 -0.67 -3.19 0.88
C ALA A 176 -2.14 -2.79 0.69
N GLY A 177 -2.87 -3.44 -0.22
CA GLY A 177 -4.18 -3.02 -0.66
C GLY A 177 -4.14 -1.55 -1.06
N THR A 178 -4.99 -0.74 -0.44
CA THR A 178 -5.08 0.71 -0.68
C THR A 178 -4.10 1.56 0.15
N GLY A 179 -3.16 0.94 0.90
CA GLY A 179 -2.14 1.66 1.68
C GLY A 179 -2.62 2.14 3.06
N GLY A 180 -3.69 1.55 3.60
CA GLY A 180 -4.26 1.92 4.90
C GLY A 180 -3.29 1.78 6.06
N MET A 181 -2.46 0.73 6.06
CA MET A 181 -1.47 0.49 7.12
C MET A 181 -0.39 1.56 7.17
N GLY A 182 0.20 1.89 6.01
CA GLY A 182 1.17 2.98 5.90
C GLY A 182 0.59 4.32 6.34
N SER A 183 -0.65 4.60 5.94
CA SER A 183 -1.34 5.84 6.30
C SER A 183 -1.49 6.02 7.82
N VAL A 184 -1.95 4.98 8.52
CA VAL A 184 -2.15 5.05 9.98
C VAL A 184 -0.81 5.10 10.71
N ALA A 185 0.20 4.39 10.23
CA ALA A 185 1.54 4.44 10.82
C ALA A 185 2.20 5.82 10.67
N SER A 186 2.09 6.45 9.49
CA SER A 186 2.57 7.82 9.29
C SER A 186 1.84 8.82 10.18
N GLU A 187 0.51 8.72 10.30
CA GLU A 187 -0.28 9.59 11.18
C GLU A 187 0.10 9.41 12.66
N TYR A 188 0.34 8.17 13.09
CA TYR A 188 0.82 7.88 14.44
C TYR A 188 2.17 8.55 14.69
N LEU A 189 3.13 8.38 13.77
CA LEU A 189 4.47 8.92 13.93
C LEU A 189 4.48 10.44 13.88
N GLU A 190 3.70 11.07 13.01
CA GLU A 190 3.57 12.53 12.92
C GLU A 190 3.06 13.12 14.24
N LYS A 191 2.09 12.46 14.88
CA LYS A 191 1.57 12.85 16.21
C LYS A 191 2.60 12.67 17.33
N LEU A 192 3.38 11.59 17.27
CA LEU A 192 4.41 11.28 18.27
C LEU A 192 5.64 12.20 18.12
N ASN A 193 6.09 12.42 16.89
CA ASN A 193 7.30 13.16 16.55
C ASN A 193 7.14 13.82 15.16
N PRO A 194 6.71 15.10 15.10
CA PRO A 194 6.54 15.83 13.83
C PRO A 194 7.82 16.01 13.00
N THR A 195 8.99 15.72 13.58
CA THR A 195 10.28 15.83 12.88
C THR A 195 10.74 14.49 12.30
N ALA A 196 10.06 13.40 12.60
CA ALA A 196 10.37 12.08 12.08
C ALA A 196 9.86 11.90 10.64
N ASP A 197 10.57 11.08 9.88
CA ASP A 197 10.19 10.68 8.53
C ASP A 197 9.96 9.17 8.48
N LEU A 198 8.78 8.76 8.01
CA LEU A 198 8.44 7.35 7.79
C LEU A 198 8.41 7.07 6.29
N LYS A 199 9.45 6.42 5.78
CA LYS A 199 9.52 5.99 4.39
C LYS A 199 8.68 4.74 4.21
N PHE A 200 7.51 4.93 3.62
CA PHE A 200 6.59 3.84 3.31
C PHE A 200 6.98 3.14 2.00
N PHE A 201 7.06 1.81 2.06
CA PHE A 201 7.26 0.91 0.94
C PHE A 201 6.09 -0.07 0.89
N ALA A 202 5.60 -0.35 -0.30
CA ALA A 202 4.44 -1.21 -0.45
C ALA A 202 4.49 -2.02 -1.74
N GLN A 203 3.95 -3.24 -1.68
CA GLN A 203 3.68 -4.07 -2.83
C GLN A 203 2.22 -4.52 -2.83
N GLU A 204 1.59 -4.48 -4.00
CA GLU A 204 0.19 -4.88 -4.18
C GLU A 204 0.02 -5.59 -5.52
N ILE A 205 -0.79 -6.65 -5.55
CA ILE A 205 -1.04 -7.46 -6.76
C ILE A 205 -2.21 -6.89 -7.59
N ASN A 206 -3.22 -6.32 -6.94
CA ASN A 206 -4.39 -5.74 -7.57
C ASN A 206 -4.06 -4.34 -8.14
N PRO A 207 -4.16 -4.12 -9.47
CA PRO A 207 -3.79 -2.86 -10.11
C PRO A 207 -4.53 -1.63 -9.56
N GLU A 208 -5.84 -1.75 -9.29
CA GLU A 208 -6.66 -0.65 -8.80
C GLU A 208 -6.26 -0.25 -7.36
N SER A 209 -6.06 -1.24 -6.49
CA SER A 209 -5.62 -1.04 -5.10
C SER A 209 -4.22 -0.44 -5.05
N TYR A 210 -3.29 -0.96 -5.87
CA TYR A 210 -1.97 -0.40 -6.08
C TYR A 210 -2.04 1.08 -6.48
N ALA A 211 -2.89 1.42 -7.45
CA ALA A 211 -3.00 2.78 -7.94
C ALA A 211 -3.61 3.74 -6.90
N ILE A 212 -4.55 3.26 -6.08
CA ILE A 212 -5.07 4.01 -4.92
C ILE A 212 -3.96 4.27 -3.90
N CYS A 213 -3.21 3.23 -3.52
CA CYS A 213 -2.09 3.31 -2.57
C CYS A 213 -1.01 4.30 -3.06
N LYS A 214 -0.67 4.21 -4.36
CA LYS A 214 0.32 5.09 -5.00
C LYS A 214 -0.16 6.53 -5.11
N ALA A 215 -1.44 6.75 -5.43
CA ALA A 215 -2.04 8.07 -5.47
C ALA A 215 -2.05 8.75 -4.10
N ASP A 216 -2.45 8.03 -3.05
CA ASP A 216 -2.47 8.54 -1.68
C ASP A 216 -1.04 8.89 -1.21
N THR A 217 -0.07 8.01 -1.47
CA THR A 217 1.35 8.28 -1.19
C THR A 217 1.84 9.53 -1.91
N LEU A 218 1.51 9.70 -3.18
CA LEU A 218 1.91 10.85 -4.00
C LEU A 218 1.31 12.17 -3.49
N ILE A 219 0.02 12.17 -3.13
CA ILE A 219 -0.70 13.35 -2.59
C ILE A 219 -0.13 13.77 -1.23
N LYS A 220 0.32 12.82 -0.42
CA LYS A 220 1.00 13.07 0.86
C LYS A 220 2.45 13.56 0.72
N GLY A 221 2.96 13.67 -0.51
CA GLY A 221 4.34 14.06 -0.79
C GLY A 221 5.36 12.93 -0.64
N GLY A 222 4.92 11.69 -0.42
CA GLY A 222 5.77 10.51 -0.38
C GLY A 222 6.32 10.12 -1.76
N ASP A 223 7.30 9.21 -1.77
CA ASP A 223 7.88 8.71 -3.02
C ASP A 223 7.03 7.58 -3.61
N ALA A 224 6.28 7.91 -4.67
CA ALA A 224 5.46 6.95 -5.40
C ALA A 224 6.27 5.78 -6.02
N LYS A 225 7.60 5.87 -6.14
CA LYS A 225 8.45 4.77 -6.60
C LYS A 225 8.55 3.64 -5.58
N ASN A 226 8.24 3.91 -4.32
CA ASN A 226 8.23 2.93 -3.24
C ASN A 226 6.95 2.08 -3.21
N ILE A 227 5.99 2.37 -4.09
CA ILE A 227 4.78 1.57 -4.26
C ILE A 227 4.95 0.77 -5.54
N LYS A 228 4.83 -0.56 -5.45
CA LYS A 228 5.12 -1.48 -6.56
C LYS A 228 3.94 -2.40 -6.85
N LEU A 229 3.69 -2.63 -8.14
CA LEU A 229 2.68 -3.58 -8.61
C LEU A 229 3.32 -4.96 -8.81
N GLY A 230 2.72 -6.01 -8.26
CA GLY A 230 3.10 -7.39 -8.53
C GLY A 230 2.77 -8.36 -7.40
N ASN A 231 2.75 -9.66 -7.72
CA ASN A 231 2.57 -10.71 -6.72
C ASN A 231 3.83 -10.84 -5.84
N THR A 232 3.70 -10.61 -4.53
CA THR A 232 4.81 -10.65 -3.56
C THR A 232 5.53 -12.00 -3.47
N LEU A 233 4.80 -13.11 -3.51
CA LEU A 233 5.40 -14.44 -3.34
C LEU A 233 6.22 -14.82 -4.57
N PHE A 234 5.73 -14.48 -5.76
CA PHE A 234 6.37 -14.85 -7.03
C PHE A 234 7.37 -13.81 -7.55
N ASN A 235 7.04 -12.54 -7.45
CA ASN A 235 7.76 -11.43 -8.06
C ASN A 235 8.02 -10.34 -7.02
N ASP A 236 8.99 -10.61 -6.15
CA ASP A 236 9.45 -9.67 -5.14
C ASP A 236 9.98 -8.38 -5.78
N GLN A 237 9.31 -7.27 -5.50
CA GLN A 237 9.69 -5.96 -6.06
C GLN A 237 10.77 -5.24 -5.23
N PHE A 238 11.16 -5.83 -4.10
CA PHE A 238 12.15 -5.28 -3.17
C PHE A 238 13.20 -6.32 -2.76
N PRO A 239 13.84 -7.06 -3.69
CA PRO A 239 14.64 -8.25 -3.37
C PRO A 239 15.85 -7.95 -2.46
N SER A 240 16.41 -6.75 -2.53
CA SER A 240 17.64 -6.38 -1.80
C SER A 240 17.36 -5.50 -0.58
N GLU A 241 16.17 -4.93 -0.48
CA GLU A 241 15.78 -4.01 0.58
C GLU A 241 15.43 -4.75 1.87
N LYS A 242 15.74 -4.10 2.99
CA LYS A 242 15.39 -4.51 4.35
C LYS A 242 14.80 -3.32 5.09
N PHE A 243 13.84 -3.57 5.97
CA PHE A 243 13.03 -2.51 6.57
C PHE A 243 13.08 -2.53 8.10
N ASP A 244 12.93 -1.37 8.73
CA ASP A 244 12.91 -1.25 10.20
C ASP A 244 11.62 -1.88 10.75
N TYR A 245 10.51 -1.54 10.12
CA TYR A 245 9.18 -1.99 10.48
C TYR A 245 8.51 -2.70 9.31
N LEU A 246 7.79 -3.77 9.62
CA LEU A 246 7.01 -4.52 8.66
C LEU A 246 5.59 -4.67 9.18
N ILE A 247 4.61 -4.43 8.33
CA ILE A 247 3.20 -4.51 8.70
C ILE A 247 2.40 -5.01 7.52
N THR A 248 1.52 -6.00 7.70
CA THR A 248 0.66 -6.45 6.60
C THR A 248 -0.56 -7.25 7.07
N ASN A 249 -1.60 -7.28 6.25
CA ASN A 249 -2.70 -8.22 6.34
C ASN A 249 -2.81 -8.96 5.00
N PRO A 250 -2.06 -10.05 4.80
CA PRO A 250 -2.11 -10.78 3.56
C PRO A 250 -3.48 -11.47 3.40
N PRO A 251 -3.88 -11.75 2.16
CA PRO A 251 -5.07 -12.57 1.90
C PRO A 251 -5.02 -13.92 2.62
N TYR A 252 -6.14 -14.34 3.21
CA TYR A 252 -6.23 -15.57 3.99
C TYR A 252 -6.35 -16.81 3.09
N GLY A 253 -5.57 -17.85 3.38
CA GLY A 253 -5.68 -19.13 2.68
C GLY A 253 -5.43 -19.05 1.17
N VAL A 254 -4.53 -18.18 0.72
CA VAL A 254 -4.23 -18.05 -0.71
C VAL A 254 -3.73 -19.37 -1.28
N ASP A 255 -4.43 -19.86 -2.30
CA ASP A 255 -3.90 -20.90 -3.17
C ASP A 255 -2.74 -20.34 -3.99
N TRP A 256 -1.58 -20.96 -3.88
CA TRP A 256 -0.36 -20.56 -4.58
C TRP A 256 0.12 -21.63 -5.58
N LYS A 257 -0.77 -22.55 -5.97
CA LYS A 257 -0.45 -23.64 -6.90
C LYS A 257 0.08 -23.15 -8.25
N SER A 258 -0.47 -22.05 -8.76
CA SER A 258 -0.03 -21.40 -10.00
C SER A 258 1.41 -20.89 -9.94
N TYR A 259 1.95 -20.63 -8.75
CA TYR A 259 3.31 -20.15 -8.51
C TYR A 259 4.17 -21.17 -7.74
N GLU A 260 3.74 -22.43 -7.68
CA GLU A 260 4.38 -23.45 -6.86
C GLU A 260 5.84 -23.70 -7.26
N LYS A 261 6.07 -23.88 -8.57
CA LYS A 261 7.38 -24.20 -9.12
C LYS A 261 8.46 -23.17 -8.75
N PRO A 262 8.31 -21.86 -8.99
CA PRO A 262 9.34 -20.89 -8.63
C PRO A 262 9.60 -20.83 -7.13
N ILE A 263 8.57 -20.92 -6.29
CA ILE A 263 8.70 -20.89 -4.81
C ILE A 263 9.48 -22.12 -4.31
N LYS A 264 9.14 -23.31 -4.80
CA LYS A 264 9.87 -24.55 -4.46
C LYS A 264 11.30 -24.54 -5.00
N THR A 265 11.50 -24.00 -6.21
CA THR A 265 12.86 -23.86 -6.77
C THR A 265 13.72 -22.96 -5.87
N GLU A 266 13.19 -21.83 -5.41
CA GLU A 266 13.88 -20.94 -4.47
C GLU A 266 14.23 -21.66 -3.15
N HIS A 267 13.26 -22.38 -2.56
CA HIS A 267 13.50 -23.19 -1.37
C HIS A 267 14.62 -24.23 -1.58
N GLU A 268 14.56 -25.01 -2.66
CA GLU A 268 15.49 -26.10 -2.94
C GLU A 268 16.90 -25.61 -3.30
N THR A 269 17.01 -24.47 -3.99
CA THR A 269 18.30 -23.98 -4.53
C THR A 269 18.99 -22.97 -3.63
N LEU A 270 18.22 -22.12 -2.94
CA LEU A 270 18.78 -21.07 -2.08
C LEU A 270 18.69 -21.43 -0.58
N GLY A 271 17.76 -22.31 -0.19
CA GLY A 271 17.54 -22.64 1.22
C GLY A 271 17.37 -21.38 2.07
N PHE A 272 18.12 -21.26 3.17
CA PHE A 272 18.10 -20.10 4.06
C PHE A 272 18.72 -18.81 3.47
N ALA A 273 19.39 -18.89 2.31
CA ALA A 273 19.81 -17.70 1.58
C ALA A 273 18.66 -17.06 0.78
N GLY A 274 17.58 -17.82 0.54
CA GLY A 274 16.33 -17.35 -0.06
C GLY A 274 15.26 -17.06 1.00
N ARG A 275 14.04 -16.76 0.54
CA ARG A 275 12.91 -16.40 1.41
C ARG A 275 12.28 -17.60 2.09
N PHE A 276 12.25 -18.74 1.39
CA PHE A 276 11.46 -19.91 1.82
C PHE A 276 12.30 -21.03 2.44
N GLY A 277 13.47 -20.71 2.99
CA GLY A 277 14.41 -21.70 3.54
C GLY A 277 13.82 -22.69 4.55
N PRO A 278 12.99 -22.26 5.52
CA PRO A 278 12.41 -23.17 6.51
C PRO A 278 11.46 -24.23 5.95
N GLY A 279 10.87 -23.99 4.78
CA GLY A 279 9.92 -24.92 4.15
C GLY A 279 8.89 -24.22 3.30
N THR A 280 8.08 -25.03 2.61
CA THR A 280 6.91 -24.57 1.85
C THR A 280 5.67 -25.30 2.36
N PRO A 281 4.57 -24.61 2.72
CA PRO A 281 3.34 -25.23 3.22
C PRO A 281 2.60 -26.00 2.11
N CYS A 282 1.39 -26.49 2.38
CA CYS A 282 0.49 -26.95 1.32
C CYS A 282 0.14 -25.82 0.35
N THR A 283 -0.08 -26.16 -0.93
CA THR A 283 -0.38 -25.17 -1.98
C THR A 283 -1.72 -24.47 -1.80
N SER A 284 -2.61 -25.02 -0.98
CA SER A 284 -3.91 -24.44 -0.66
C SER A 284 -3.87 -23.37 0.44
N ASP A 285 -2.73 -23.14 1.10
CA ASP A 285 -2.58 -22.07 2.09
C ASP A 285 -1.18 -21.44 2.05
N GLY A 286 -1.09 -20.24 1.49
CA GLY A 286 0.14 -19.47 1.35
C GLY A 286 0.47 -18.53 2.51
N GLN A 287 -0.29 -18.47 3.61
CA GLN A 287 -0.07 -17.46 4.65
C GLN A 287 1.33 -17.51 5.28
N LEU A 288 1.84 -18.72 5.54
CA LEU A 288 3.20 -18.88 6.07
C LEU A 288 4.28 -18.42 5.09
N LEU A 289 4.01 -18.39 3.79
CA LEU A 289 4.95 -17.84 2.80
C LEU A 289 5.04 -16.32 2.90
N PHE A 290 3.94 -15.62 3.18
CA PHE A 290 3.99 -14.17 3.45
C PHE A 290 4.76 -13.87 4.73
N LEU A 291 4.57 -14.66 5.80
CA LEU A 291 5.36 -14.54 7.02
C LEU A 291 6.87 -14.69 6.74
N LEU A 292 7.25 -15.73 6.00
CA LEU A 292 8.66 -15.95 5.62
C LEU A 292 9.21 -14.84 4.74
N HIS A 293 8.42 -14.33 3.78
CA HIS A 293 8.79 -13.17 2.97
C HIS A 293 9.14 -11.98 3.86
N LEU A 294 8.29 -11.65 4.83
CA LEU A 294 8.55 -10.52 5.75
C LEU A 294 9.76 -10.77 6.64
N ILE A 295 9.94 -11.98 7.19
CA ILE A 295 11.13 -12.33 7.97
C ILE A 295 12.40 -12.12 7.12
N SER A 296 12.36 -12.51 5.84
CA SER A 296 13.48 -12.28 4.93
C SER A 296 13.80 -10.79 4.75
N LYS A 297 12.83 -9.88 4.96
CA LYS A 297 12.99 -8.42 4.83
C LYS A 297 13.42 -7.72 6.12
N MET A 298 13.63 -8.45 7.20
CA MET A 298 14.14 -7.88 8.45
C MET A 298 15.61 -7.49 8.29
N LYS A 299 15.97 -6.30 8.78
CA LYS A 299 17.36 -5.87 8.94
C LYS A 299 18.05 -6.77 9.96
N PRO A 300 19.26 -7.27 9.70
CA PRO A 300 19.99 -8.06 10.68
C PRO A 300 20.35 -7.21 11.90
N VAL A 301 20.44 -7.85 13.07
CA VAL A 301 21.03 -7.22 14.25
C VAL A 301 22.55 -7.28 14.12
N THR A 302 23.18 -6.11 14.04
CA THR A 302 24.64 -5.96 13.94
C THR A 302 25.10 -4.84 14.87
N GLU A 303 26.42 -4.64 15.02
CA GLU A 303 26.94 -3.48 15.78
C GLU A 303 26.47 -2.14 15.17
N GLU A 304 26.32 -2.09 13.84
CA GLU A 304 25.84 -0.91 13.11
C GLU A 304 24.30 -0.76 13.15
N ASN A 305 23.58 -1.87 13.32
CA ASN A 305 22.13 -1.90 13.48
C ASN A 305 21.73 -2.71 14.72
N PRO A 306 21.87 -2.16 15.94
CA PRO A 306 21.60 -2.90 17.16
C PRO A 306 20.10 -3.14 17.39
N ASN A 307 19.21 -2.48 16.64
CA ASN A 307 17.77 -2.54 16.87
C ASN A 307 17.08 -3.65 16.08
N GLY A 308 17.68 -4.11 14.97
CA GLY A 308 17.06 -5.12 14.11
C GLY A 308 15.79 -4.60 13.43
N SER A 309 14.74 -5.42 13.41
CA SER A 309 13.42 -5.08 12.87
C SER A 309 12.30 -5.61 13.76
N ARG A 310 11.12 -5.01 13.57
CA ARG A 310 9.86 -5.46 14.17
C ARG A 310 8.81 -5.70 13.07
N LEU A 311 7.98 -6.72 13.25
CA LEU A 311 6.97 -7.15 12.28
C LEU A 311 5.63 -7.36 12.98
N ALA A 312 4.55 -6.87 12.37
CA ALA A 312 3.16 -7.20 12.73
C ALA A 312 2.41 -7.75 11.51
N ILE A 313 1.91 -8.98 11.60
CA ILE A 313 1.15 -9.63 10.51
C ILE A 313 -0.16 -10.20 11.05
N ILE A 314 -1.27 -9.96 10.35
CA ILE A 314 -2.54 -10.64 10.63
C ILE A 314 -2.58 -11.97 9.88
N MET A 315 -2.97 -13.03 10.57
CA MET A 315 -3.22 -14.33 9.97
C MET A 315 -4.50 -14.94 10.55
N ASN A 316 -5.10 -15.89 9.82
CA ASN A 316 -6.15 -16.73 10.38
C ASN A 316 -5.55 -17.78 11.35
N GLY A 317 -6.38 -18.70 11.85
CA GLY A 317 -5.92 -19.74 12.76
C GLY A 317 -4.95 -20.79 12.16
N SER A 318 -4.92 -20.97 10.84
CA SER A 318 -4.17 -22.07 10.20
C SER A 318 -2.68 -22.10 10.59
N PRO A 319 -1.93 -20.99 10.48
CA PRO A 319 -0.53 -20.91 10.90
C PRO A 319 -0.21 -21.40 12.32
N LEU A 320 -1.19 -21.44 13.23
CA LEU A 320 -1.00 -21.90 14.61
C LEU A 320 -0.96 -23.43 14.76
N PHE A 321 -1.67 -24.18 13.91
CA PHE A 321 -1.92 -25.61 14.19
C PHE A 321 -1.91 -26.54 12.97
N THR A 322 -1.89 -26.05 11.74
CA THR A 322 -1.91 -26.92 10.56
C THR A 322 -0.59 -27.61 10.29
N GLY A 323 -0.62 -28.77 9.63
CA GLY A 323 0.56 -29.52 9.25
C GLY A 323 1.05 -30.51 10.30
N ASP A 324 1.36 -31.72 9.83
CA ASP A 324 1.92 -32.81 10.62
C ASP A 324 3.39 -32.57 10.96
N ALA A 325 3.93 -33.33 11.91
CA ALA A 325 5.35 -33.27 12.24
C ALA A 325 6.22 -33.51 10.99
N GLY A 326 7.12 -32.57 10.69
CA GLY A 326 7.96 -32.61 9.50
C GLY A 326 7.34 -32.03 8.23
N SER A 327 6.08 -31.57 8.28
CA SER A 327 5.48 -30.83 7.16
C SER A 327 6.05 -29.41 7.08
N GLY A 328 5.88 -28.76 5.92
CA GLY A 328 6.35 -27.38 5.72
C GLY A 328 5.78 -26.42 6.76
N GLU A 329 4.49 -26.50 7.09
CA GLU A 329 3.88 -25.67 8.13
C GLU A 329 4.55 -25.90 9.50
N SER A 330 4.80 -27.16 9.86
CA SER A 330 5.47 -27.51 11.12
C SER A 330 6.92 -27.04 11.17
N GLU A 331 7.67 -27.14 10.06
CA GLU A 331 9.06 -26.70 10.01
C GLU A 331 9.17 -25.17 10.04
N ILE A 332 8.26 -24.46 9.37
CA ILE A 332 8.18 -23.00 9.43
C ILE A 332 7.86 -22.53 10.85
N ARG A 333 6.86 -23.14 11.51
CA ARG A 333 6.57 -22.84 12.92
C ARG A 333 7.76 -23.13 13.82
N ARG A 334 8.40 -24.29 13.65
CA ARG A 334 9.60 -24.64 14.42
C ARG A 334 10.67 -23.57 14.24
N TYR A 335 10.95 -23.16 13.01
CA TYR A 335 11.94 -22.13 12.70
C TYR A 335 11.66 -20.81 13.41
N VAL A 336 10.43 -20.27 13.33
CA VAL A 336 10.13 -18.96 13.95
C VAL A 336 10.17 -19.01 15.48
N LEU A 337 9.87 -20.15 16.08
CA LEU A 337 9.93 -20.36 17.53
C LEU A 337 11.37 -20.61 18.01
N GLU A 338 12.12 -21.51 17.36
CA GLU A 338 13.49 -21.85 17.75
C GLU A 338 14.49 -20.72 17.51
N ASN A 339 14.21 -19.83 16.53
CA ASN A 339 14.98 -18.60 16.34
C ASN A 339 14.48 -17.44 17.22
N ASP A 340 13.58 -17.73 18.16
CA ASP A 340 13.08 -16.77 19.15
C ASP A 340 12.52 -15.49 18.49
N LEU A 341 11.85 -15.62 17.34
CA LEU A 341 11.35 -14.47 16.57
C LEU A 341 9.99 -14.00 17.04
N VAL A 342 9.11 -14.91 17.46
CA VAL A 342 7.74 -14.60 17.89
C VAL A 342 7.75 -13.95 19.26
N GLU A 343 7.41 -12.67 19.33
CA GLU A 343 7.32 -11.91 20.58
C GLU A 343 5.95 -12.03 21.23
N GLY A 344 4.88 -12.10 20.43
CA GLY A 344 3.52 -12.23 20.94
C GLY A 344 2.50 -12.57 19.86
N ILE A 345 1.39 -13.14 20.29
CA ILE A 345 0.23 -13.44 19.43
C ILE A 345 -1.02 -12.91 20.11
N VAL A 346 -1.72 -12.00 19.45
CA VAL A 346 -2.94 -11.36 19.97
C VAL A 346 -4.14 -11.92 19.21
N ALA A 347 -5.00 -12.65 19.92
CA ALA A 347 -6.27 -13.09 19.36
C ALA A 347 -7.24 -11.90 19.24
N LEU A 348 -7.80 -11.70 18.05
CA LEU A 348 -8.82 -10.68 17.81
C LEU A 348 -10.22 -11.26 18.07
N PRO A 349 -11.18 -10.42 18.49
CA PRO A 349 -12.59 -10.81 18.50
C PRO A 349 -13.04 -11.33 17.13
N ASN A 350 -13.96 -12.29 17.14
CA ASN A 350 -14.62 -12.77 15.92
C ASN A 350 -15.43 -11.64 15.27
N ASP A 351 -15.73 -11.79 13.98
CA ASP A 351 -16.59 -10.90 13.18
C ASP A 351 -16.11 -9.44 13.11
N LEU A 352 -14.84 -9.19 13.46
CA LEU A 352 -14.23 -7.86 13.40
C LEU A 352 -13.86 -7.49 11.95
N PHE A 353 -13.52 -8.48 11.13
CA PHE A 353 -13.37 -8.32 9.69
C PHE A 353 -14.72 -8.51 9.01
N TYR A 354 -15.10 -7.56 8.15
CA TYR A 354 -16.35 -7.60 7.41
C TYR A 354 -16.46 -8.91 6.62
N ASN A 355 -17.57 -9.62 6.78
CA ASN A 355 -17.93 -10.85 6.05
C ASN A 355 -17.02 -12.06 6.30
N ILE A 356 -16.23 -12.08 7.38
CA ILE A 356 -15.42 -13.24 7.76
C ILE A 356 -15.69 -13.65 9.21
N GLY A 357 -16.29 -14.82 9.40
CA GLY A 357 -16.54 -15.41 10.73
C GLY A 357 -15.37 -16.23 11.28
N ILE A 358 -14.15 -16.08 10.73
CA ILE A 358 -12.97 -16.82 11.18
C ILE A 358 -12.25 -16.06 12.29
N ALA A 359 -11.66 -16.80 13.22
CA ALA A 359 -10.75 -16.22 14.19
C ALA A 359 -9.46 -15.75 13.50
N THR A 360 -9.04 -14.52 13.83
CA THR A 360 -7.82 -13.90 13.32
C THR A 360 -6.90 -13.50 14.46
N TYR A 361 -5.60 -13.44 14.15
CA TYR A 361 -4.54 -13.24 15.12
C TYR A 361 -3.53 -12.25 14.56
N ILE A 362 -3.11 -11.29 15.39
CA ILE A 362 -1.94 -10.45 15.10
C ILE A 362 -0.72 -11.16 15.67
N TRP A 363 0.22 -11.53 14.81
CA TRP A 363 1.53 -12.02 15.21
C TRP A 363 2.52 -10.87 15.23
N ILE A 364 3.18 -10.70 16.38
CA ILE A 364 4.26 -9.73 16.57
C ILE A 364 5.57 -10.49 16.61
N LEU A 365 6.50 -10.12 15.74
CA LEU A 365 7.83 -10.71 15.65
C LEU A 365 8.90 -9.64 15.77
N THR A 366 10.04 -10.01 16.35
CA THR A 366 11.26 -9.20 16.32
C THR A 366 12.48 -10.11 16.33
N ASN A 367 13.55 -9.69 15.66
CA ASN A 367 14.85 -10.36 15.73
C ASN A 367 15.77 -9.73 16.79
N ASN A 368 15.26 -8.78 17.57
CA ASN A 368 15.97 -8.13 18.67
C ASN A 368 15.11 -8.09 19.93
N LYS A 369 14.84 -9.27 20.51
CA LYS A 369 14.07 -9.35 21.75
C LYS A 369 14.82 -8.75 22.93
N ALA A 370 14.10 -7.93 23.69
CA ALA A 370 14.53 -7.47 25.00
C ALA A 370 14.89 -8.65 25.90
N ALA A 371 15.92 -8.49 26.74
CA ALA A 371 16.48 -9.60 27.53
C ALA A 371 15.46 -10.35 28.38
N HIS A 372 14.42 -9.67 28.89
CA HIS A 372 13.36 -10.26 29.70
C HIS A 372 12.27 -11.00 28.90
N ARG A 373 12.28 -10.90 27.55
CA ARG A 373 11.32 -11.56 26.64
C ARG A 373 11.94 -12.70 25.81
N ARG A 374 13.23 -12.99 26.03
CA ARG A 374 13.94 -14.08 25.32
C ARG A 374 13.51 -15.44 25.86
N GLY A 375 13.30 -16.40 24.96
CA GLY A 375 12.99 -17.80 25.28
C GLY A 375 11.66 -18.28 24.75
#